data_AF-A0A845S1Z9-F1
#
_entry.id   AF-A0A845S1Z9-F1
#
_cell.length_a   1.000
_cell.length_b   1.000
_cell.length_c   1.000
_cell.angle_alpha   90.00
_cell.angle_beta   90.00
_cell.angle_gamma   90.00
#
_symmetry.space_group_name_H-M   'P 1'
#
loop_
_entity.id
_entity.type
_entity.pdbx_description
1 polymer ?
#
loop_
_entity_poly.entity_id
_entity_poly.type
_entity_poly.pdbx_seq_one_letter_code
_entity_poly.pdbx_strand_id
1 'polypeptide(L)'
;MKRLFIITFITLFFANSVKAEMINFNCNFKEGGQSEGGKDYPAKKMQALKITLDKDKKLVKDNKRQFDPYTEDKDTIHWTHNWTEWSDKYSLNLTNNHLEVSGSNKTPGWTKSYKYACAKFEKKPSKDTK
;
A
#
# COMPACT_ATOMS: atom_id res chain seq x y z
N MET A 1 16.14 24.05 52.18
CA MET A 1 16.07 24.36 50.74
C MET A 1 17.12 23.56 50.00
N LYS A 2 16.72 22.64 49.09
CA LYS A 2 17.53 21.96 48.04
C LYS A 2 16.96 20.57 47.75
N ARG A 3 15.77 20.48 47.15
CA ARG A 3 15.30 19.27 46.40
C ARG A 3 14.20 19.70 45.42
N LEU A 4 14.55 20.52 44.44
CA LEU A 4 13.60 21.03 43.43
C LEU A 4 14.30 21.17 42.07
N PHE A 5 15.02 20.15 41.62
CA PHE A 5 15.67 20.14 40.29
C PHE A 5 15.76 18.74 39.67
N ILE A 6 14.76 17.88 39.86
CA ILE A 6 14.70 16.57 39.18
C ILE A 6 13.29 16.30 38.65
N ILE A 7 12.65 17.28 38.01
CA ILE A 7 11.38 17.03 37.28
C ILE A 7 11.39 17.67 35.88
N THR A 8 12.39 18.50 35.55
CA THR A 8 12.42 19.25 34.27
C THR A 8 13.13 18.54 33.11
N PHE A 9 13.72 17.36 33.29
CA PHE A 9 14.44 16.66 32.21
C PHE A 9 13.69 15.46 31.58
N ILE A 10 12.58 15.02 32.15
CA ILE A 10 11.84 13.84 31.63
C ILE A 10 10.78 14.24 30.59
N THR A 11 10.38 15.51 30.52
CA THR A 11 9.33 15.97 29.59
C THR A 11 9.81 16.32 28.18
N LEU A 12 11.11 16.25 27.88
CA LEU A 12 11.65 16.64 26.55
C LEU A 12 11.91 15.48 25.58
N PHE A 13 11.76 14.22 25.98
CA PHE A 13 12.11 13.07 25.12
C PHE A 13 10.98 12.53 24.22
N PHE A 14 9.75 13.04 24.32
CA PHE A 14 8.63 12.52 23.51
C PHE A 14 8.00 13.54 22.55
N ALA A 15 8.67 14.66 22.26
CA ALA A 15 8.18 15.65 21.30
C ALA A 15 8.61 15.40 19.84
N ASN A 16 9.54 14.47 19.59
CA ASN A 16 9.78 13.97 18.24
C ASN A 16 8.77 12.87 17.93
N SER A 17 7.50 13.26 17.83
CA SER A 17 6.54 12.50 17.04
C SER A 17 6.98 12.62 15.59
N VAL A 18 7.94 11.78 15.19
CA VAL A 18 8.29 11.58 13.78
C VAL A 18 6.97 11.25 13.10
N LYS A 19 6.43 12.22 12.36
CA LYS A 19 5.18 12.01 11.63
C LYS A 19 5.46 10.85 10.70
N ALA A 20 4.73 9.75 10.89
CA ALA A 20 4.92 8.57 10.08
C ALA A 20 4.89 8.97 8.60
N GLU A 21 5.95 8.68 7.84
CA GLU A 21 6.04 9.07 6.44
C GLU A 21 5.06 8.20 5.64
N MET A 22 3.86 8.75 5.42
CA MET A 22 2.79 8.09 4.71
C MET A 22 2.61 8.67 3.31
N ILE A 23 2.60 7.80 2.30
CA ILE A 23 2.31 8.19 0.92
C ILE A 23 0.99 7.55 0.50
N ASN A 24 0.05 8.36 0.01
CA ASN A 24 -1.26 7.88 -0.40
C ASN A 24 -1.40 7.91 -1.91
N PHE A 25 -2.04 6.89 -2.48
CA PHE A 25 -2.29 6.73 -3.90
C PHE A 25 -3.76 6.40 -4.17
N ASN A 26 -4.31 7.04 -5.18
CA ASN A 26 -5.55 6.61 -5.83
C ASN A 26 -5.20 5.95 -7.16
N CYS A 27 -5.42 4.65 -7.27
CA CYS A 27 -5.06 3.84 -8.42
C CYS A 27 -6.30 3.45 -9.21
N ASN A 28 -6.39 3.91 -10.46
CA ASN A 28 -7.50 3.62 -11.36
C ASN A 28 -7.11 2.54 -12.36
N PHE A 29 -7.97 1.55 -12.52
CA PHE A 29 -7.77 0.46 -13.48
C PHE A 29 -7.60 1.02 -14.90
N LYS A 30 -6.62 0.49 -15.62
CA LYS A 30 -6.35 0.83 -17.02
C LYS A 30 -6.71 -0.33 -17.92
N GLU A 31 -6.06 -1.46 -17.71
CA GLU A 31 -6.20 -2.63 -18.56
C GLU A 31 -5.84 -3.91 -17.79
N GLY A 32 -6.15 -5.04 -18.41
CA GLY A 32 -5.79 -6.35 -17.90
C GLY A 32 -6.88 -7.37 -18.17
N GLY A 33 -6.67 -8.56 -17.61
CA GLY A 33 -7.56 -9.68 -17.83
C GLY A 33 -7.23 -10.82 -16.90
N GLN A 34 -7.93 -11.92 -17.13
CA GLN A 34 -7.74 -13.17 -16.44
C GLN A 34 -7.64 -14.29 -17.47
N SER A 35 -6.95 -15.36 -17.13
CA SER A 35 -6.83 -16.52 -18.01
C SER A 35 -7.08 -17.81 -17.24
N GLU A 36 -7.76 -18.76 -17.88
CA GLU A 36 -8.06 -20.08 -17.32
C GLU A 36 -7.92 -21.13 -18.43
N GLY A 37 -7.16 -22.20 -18.18
CA GLY A 37 -7.04 -23.32 -19.13
C GLY A 37 -6.60 -22.90 -20.54
N GLY A 38 -5.78 -21.85 -20.67
CA GLY A 38 -5.30 -21.32 -21.94
C GLY A 38 -6.28 -20.38 -22.67
N LYS A 39 -7.41 -20.01 -22.06
CA LYS A 39 -8.34 -19.01 -22.59
C LYS A 39 -8.16 -17.68 -21.86
N ASP A 40 -8.16 -16.59 -22.62
CA ASP A 40 -8.02 -15.23 -22.09
C ASP A 40 -9.36 -14.50 -22.01
N TYR A 41 -9.58 -13.82 -20.90
CA TYR A 41 -10.78 -13.07 -20.58
C TYR A 41 -10.39 -11.62 -20.24
N PRO A 42 -10.62 -10.65 -21.15
CA PRO A 42 -10.30 -9.26 -20.87
C PRO A 42 -11.21 -8.68 -19.78
N ALA A 43 -10.63 -7.94 -18.84
CA ALA A 43 -11.39 -7.25 -17.81
C ALA A 43 -11.91 -5.92 -18.34
N LYS A 44 -13.23 -5.73 -18.35
CA LYS A 44 -13.86 -4.48 -18.81
C LYS A 44 -13.66 -3.32 -17.83
N LYS A 45 -13.64 -3.60 -16.52
CA LYS A 45 -13.40 -2.61 -15.46
C LYS A 45 -13.11 -3.30 -14.14
N MET A 46 -12.10 -2.82 -13.41
CA MET A 46 -11.85 -3.20 -12.01
C MET A 46 -12.10 -2.02 -11.07
N GLN A 47 -12.36 -2.33 -9.79
CA GLN A 47 -12.50 -1.31 -8.76
C GLN A 47 -11.21 -0.49 -8.61
N ALA A 48 -11.34 0.81 -8.37
CA ALA A 48 -10.20 1.64 -8.01
C ALA A 48 -9.62 1.18 -6.66
N LEU A 49 -8.30 1.28 -6.52
CA LEU A 49 -7.58 0.92 -5.30
C LEU A 49 -7.11 2.19 -4.59
N LYS A 50 -7.23 2.21 -3.26
CA LYS A 50 -6.68 3.27 -2.40
C LYS A 50 -5.58 2.66 -1.56
N ILE A 51 -4.35 3.05 -1.84
CA ILE A 51 -3.15 2.45 -1.26
C ILE A 51 -2.46 3.50 -0.41
N THR A 52 -2.15 3.16 0.84
CA THR A 52 -1.28 3.97 1.68
C THR A 52 -0.01 3.18 1.97
N LEU A 53 1.13 3.75 1.63
CA LEU A 53 2.43 3.24 2.02
C LEU A 53 2.80 3.87 3.36
N ASP A 54 3.02 3.05 4.37
CA ASP A 54 3.63 3.43 5.64
C ASP A 54 5.11 3.08 5.55
N LYS A 55 5.95 4.07 5.26
CA LYS A 55 7.37 3.85 4.98
C LYS A 55 8.17 3.38 6.18
N ASP A 56 7.81 3.87 7.35
CA ASP A 56 8.50 3.52 8.59
C ASP A 56 8.27 2.05 8.96
N LYS A 57 7.05 1.55 8.70
CA LYS A 57 6.69 0.16 9.01
C LYS A 57 6.90 -0.81 7.85
N LYS A 58 7.20 -0.30 6.66
CA LYS A 58 7.20 -1.07 5.40
C LYS A 58 5.89 -1.83 5.18
N LEU A 59 4.77 -1.16 5.46
CA LEU A 59 3.43 -1.75 5.33
C LEU A 59 2.61 -1.03 4.28
N VAL A 60 1.85 -1.81 3.52
CA VAL A 60 0.76 -1.29 2.71
C VAL A 60 -0.52 -1.34 3.53
N LYS A 61 -1.26 -0.24 3.57
CA LYS A 61 -2.59 -0.17 4.16
C LYS A 61 -3.63 0.05 3.06
N ASP A 62 -4.61 -0.83 3.04
CA ASP A 62 -5.88 -0.70 2.33
C ASP A 62 -6.97 -0.98 3.37
N ASN A 63 -8.11 -0.27 3.28
CA ASN A 63 -9.20 -0.41 4.23
C ASN A 63 -9.84 -1.80 4.24
N LYS A 64 -9.52 -2.65 3.25
CA LYS A 64 -10.17 -3.97 3.06
C LYS A 64 -9.23 -5.16 3.08
N ARG A 65 -7.90 -4.96 3.12
CA ARG A 65 -6.91 -6.02 2.90
C ARG A 65 -5.79 -5.94 3.90
N GLN A 66 -5.31 -7.11 4.33
CA GLN A 66 -4.11 -7.23 5.13
C GLN A 66 -2.98 -7.71 4.22
N PHE A 67 -1.97 -6.86 4.03
CA PHE A 67 -0.83 -7.18 3.18
C PHE A 67 0.35 -7.69 4.01
N ASP A 68 1.18 -8.50 3.38
CA ASP A 68 2.52 -8.76 3.88
C ASP A 68 3.36 -7.46 3.82
N PRO A 69 4.40 -7.32 4.65
CA PRO A 69 5.33 -6.21 4.54
C PRO A 69 5.91 -6.11 3.13
N TYR A 70 6.05 -4.89 2.64
CA TYR A 70 6.56 -4.67 1.29
C TYR A 70 8.09 -4.67 1.28
N THR A 71 8.66 -4.98 0.12
CA THR A 71 10.08 -4.81 -0.20
C THR A 71 10.28 -3.71 -1.24
N GLU A 72 11.49 -3.17 -1.33
CA GLU A 72 11.85 -2.10 -2.26
C GLU A 72 12.99 -2.60 -3.17
N ASP A 73 12.83 -2.41 -4.48
CA ASP A 73 13.88 -2.55 -5.48
C ASP A 73 13.90 -1.30 -6.35
N LYS A 74 14.95 -0.48 -6.16
CA LYS A 74 15.07 0.87 -6.76
C LYS A 74 13.80 1.69 -6.47
N ASP A 75 13.12 2.14 -7.52
CA ASP A 75 11.89 2.93 -7.43
C ASP A 75 10.62 2.07 -7.36
N THR A 76 10.75 0.75 -7.20
CA THR A 76 9.61 -0.17 -7.24
C THR A 76 9.38 -0.82 -5.88
N ILE A 77 8.13 -0.76 -5.43
CA ILE A 77 7.68 -1.37 -4.17
C ILE A 77 6.90 -2.63 -4.50
N HIS A 78 7.25 -3.73 -3.84
CA HIS A 78 6.65 -5.05 -4.04
C HIS A 78 6.00 -5.57 -2.77
N TRP A 79 4.80 -6.12 -2.87
CA TRP A 79 4.16 -6.79 -1.75
C TRP A 79 3.20 -7.88 -2.23
N THR A 80 2.76 -8.70 -1.27
CA THR A 80 1.84 -9.81 -1.52
C THR A 80 0.58 -9.68 -0.69
N HIS A 81 -0.50 -10.25 -1.24
CA HIS A 81 -1.74 -10.50 -0.53
C HIS A 81 -2.19 -11.93 -0.80
N ASN A 82 -2.14 -12.76 0.22
CA ASN A 82 -2.65 -14.11 0.16
C ASN A 82 -4.03 -14.14 0.81
N TRP A 83 -5.08 -14.52 0.07
CA TRP A 83 -6.45 -14.57 0.60
C TRP A 83 -7.25 -15.67 -0.07
N THR A 84 -7.98 -16.44 0.75
CA THR A 84 -8.77 -17.61 0.32
C THR A 84 -7.93 -18.53 -0.57
N GLU A 85 -8.17 -18.54 -1.90
CA GLU A 85 -7.44 -19.39 -2.86
C GLU A 85 -6.49 -18.60 -3.76
N TRP A 86 -6.41 -17.27 -3.60
CA TRP A 86 -5.60 -16.38 -4.42
C TRP A 86 -4.31 -15.97 -3.72
N SER A 87 -3.23 -15.93 -4.51
CA SER A 87 -2.00 -15.23 -4.16
C SER A 87 -1.81 -14.10 -5.14
N ASP A 88 -1.92 -12.86 -4.65
CA ASP A 88 -1.74 -11.65 -5.44
C ASP A 88 -0.37 -11.04 -5.15
N LYS A 89 0.34 -10.67 -6.21
CA LYS A 89 1.59 -9.93 -6.18
C LYS A 89 1.36 -8.53 -6.73
N TYR A 90 1.88 -7.54 -6.03
CA TYR A 90 1.76 -6.14 -6.37
C TYR A 90 3.14 -5.56 -6.65
N SER A 91 3.21 -4.69 -7.66
CA SER A 91 4.41 -3.94 -7.99
C SER A 91 4.03 -2.50 -8.32
N LEU A 92 4.41 -1.56 -7.46
CA LEU A 92 4.17 -0.14 -7.63
C LEU A 92 5.48 0.56 -7.97
N ASN A 93 5.60 1.09 -9.18
CA ASN A 93 6.71 1.95 -9.54
C ASN A 93 6.40 3.40 -9.15
N LEU A 94 7.23 3.99 -8.30
CA LEU A 94 7.04 5.33 -7.74
C LEU A 94 7.40 6.44 -8.74
N THR A 95 8.22 6.14 -9.73
CA THR A 95 8.69 7.11 -10.74
C THR A 95 7.60 7.39 -11.77
N ASN A 96 6.92 6.36 -12.26
CA ASN A 96 5.84 6.50 -13.24
C ASN A 96 4.43 6.33 -12.64
N ASN A 97 4.34 6.03 -11.34
CA ASN A 97 3.09 5.76 -10.62
C ASN A 97 2.22 4.67 -11.26
N HIS A 98 2.84 3.63 -11.81
CA HIS A 98 2.15 2.46 -12.34
C HIS A 98 2.09 1.37 -11.28
N LEU A 99 0.89 0.82 -11.05
CA LEU A 99 0.70 -0.38 -10.23
C LEU A 99 0.31 -1.57 -11.10
N GLU A 100 1.09 -2.64 -11.02
CA GLU A 100 0.75 -3.95 -11.56
C GLU A 100 0.27 -4.87 -10.44
N VAL A 101 -0.82 -5.59 -10.70
CA VAL A 101 -1.37 -6.61 -9.80
C VAL A 101 -1.50 -7.90 -10.60
N SER A 102 -0.64 -8.87 -10.31
CA SER A 102 -0.76 -10.21 -10.85
C SER A 102 -1.23 -11.17 -9.75
N GLY A 103 -1.80 -12.30 -10.14
CA GLY A 103 -2.13 -13.32 -9.16
C GLY A 103 -2.54 -14.62 -9.81
N SER A 104 -2.56 -15.67 -9.00
CA SER A 104 -3.01 -16.99 -9.40
C SER A 104 -3.93 -17.61 -8.35
N ASN A 105 -4.95 -18.31 -8.80
CA ASN A 105 -5.80 -19.17 -7.98
C ASN A 105 -5.22 -20.59 -7.96
N LYS A 106 -5.21 -21.23 -6.77
CA LYS A 106 -4.83 -22.63 -6.57
C LYS A 106 -5.72 -23.64 -7.34
N THR A 107 -7.01 -23.34 -7.57
CA THR A 107 -7.94 -24.21 -8.31
C THR A 107 -9.07 -23.36 -8.88
N PRO A 108 -9.42 -23.40 -10.19
CA PRO A 108 -8.92 -24.24 -11.28
C PRO A 108 -7.73 -23.63 -12.07
N GLY A 109 -6.79 -22.93 -11.42
CA GLY A 109 -5.60 -22.40 -12.08
C GLY A 109 -5.81 -21.09 -12.85
N TRP A 110 -6.75 -20.27 -12.38
CA TRP A 110 -6.91 -18.91 -12.91
C TRP A 110 -5.64 -18.10 -12.68
N THR A 111 -5.25 -17.31 -13.68
CA THR A 111 -4.25 -16.24 -13.51
C THR A 111 -4.88 -14.91 -13.83
N LYS A 112 -4.34 -13.83 -13.27
CA LYS A 112 -4.75 -12.46 -13.59
C LYS A 112 -3.55 -11.56 -13.71
N SER A 113 -3.70 -10.53 -14.54
CA SER A 113 -2.75 -9.43 -14.64
C SER A 113 -3.54 -8.15 -14.88
N TYR A 114 -3.41 -7.20 -13.96
CA TYR A 114 -4.09 -5.92 -14.00
C TYR A 114 -3.10 -4.78 -13.86
N LYS A 115 -3.34 -3.72 -14.62
CA LYS A 115 -2.55 -2.50 -14.61
C LYS A 115 -3.40 -1.33 -14.18
N TYR A 116 -2.82 -0.50 -13.31
CA TYR A 116 -3.45 0.69 -12.76
C TYR A 116 -2.52 1.88 -12.93
N ALA A 117 -3.11 3.04 -13.21
CA ALA A 117 -2.42 4.32 -13.07
C ALA A 117 -2.76 4.92 -11.70
N CYS A 118 -1.73 5.21 -10.92
CA CYS A 118 -1.85 5.77 -9.59
C CYS A 118 -1.54 7.27 -9.62
N ALA A 119 -2.31 8.04 -8.85
CA ALA A 119 -2.00 9.43 -8.55
C ALA A 119 -1.66 9.53 -7.07
N LYS A 120 -0.43 9.99 -6.78
CA LYS A 120 -0.04 10.37 -5.41
C LYS A 120 -0.91 11.54 -4.97
N PHE A 121 -1.43 11.47 -3.75
CA PHE A 121 -2.14 12.58 -3.14
C PHE A 121 -1.68 12.80 -1.71
N GLU A 122 -1.63 14.06 -1.32
CA GLU A 122 -1.43 14.43 0.07
C GLU A 122 -2.79 14.45 0.75
N LYS A 123 -2.94 13.59 1.77
CA LYS A 123 -4.05 13.76 2.69
C LYS A 123 -3.75 15.03 3.46
N LYS A 124 -4.50 16.12 3.21
CA LYS A 124 -4.41 17.33 4.04
C LYS A 124 -4.47 16.88 5.51
N PRO A 125 -3.57 17.35 6.39
CA PRO A 125 -3.69 17.04 7.80
C PRO A 125 -5.11 17.40 8.22
N SER A 126 -5.85 16.43 8.77
CA SER A 126 -7.13 16.71 9.38
C SER A 126 -6.87 17.83 10.38
N LYS A 127 -7.46 19.00 10.13
CA LYS A 127 -7.64 19.96 11.20
C LYS A 127 -8.67 19.31 12.12
N ASP A 128 -8.21 18.41 12.99
CA ASP A 128 -8.97 18.02 14.17
C ASP A 128 -9.01 19.27 15.05
N THR A 129 -9.99 20.11 14.73
CA THR A 129 -10.37 21.30 15.45
C THR A 129 -11.54 20.88 16.33
N LYS A 130 -11.23 20.34 17.51
CA LYS A 130 -11.79 20.76 18.81
C LYS A 130 -11.33 19.85 19.92
#